data_AF-A0A0R3TVF2-F1
#
_entry.id   AF-A0A0R3TVF2-F1
#
_cell.length_a   1.000
_cell.length_b   1.000
_cell.length_c   1.000
_cell.angle_alpha   90.00
_cell.angle_beta   90.00
_cell.angle_gamma   90.00
#
_symmetry.space_group_name_H-M   'P 1'
#
loop_
_entity.id
_entity.type
_entity.pdbx_description
1 polymer ?
#
loop_
_entity_poly.entity_id
_entity_poly.type
_entity_poly.pdbx_seq_one_letter_code
_entity_poly.pdbx_strand_id
1 'polypeptide(L)'
;MAGSSELRNNGHIEKCYSKHKDKISDISTTRGYGRTSVVLRAWLADHRDHPYPTRAQKTALALATNLSLSQVSTWFANARRRLKKETEIR
;
A
#
# COMPACT_ATOMS: atom_id res chain seq x y z
N MET A 1 21.92 -18.95 -15.40
CA MET A 1 20.87 -19.50 -14.50
C MET A 1 20.67 -18.53 -13.34
N ALA A 2 19.77 -17.54 -13.46
CA ALA A 2 19.48 -16.62 -12.37
C ALA A 2 18.38 -17.23 -11.48
N GLY A 3 18.78 -17.71 -10.31
CA GLY A 3 17.92 -18.42 -9.36
C GLY A 3 16.92 -17.50 -8.63
N SER A 4 15.63 -17.76 -8.86
CA SER A 4 14.59 -18.09 -7.88
C SER A 4 14.64 -17.50 -6.46
N SER A 5 14.93 -16.20 -6.27
CA SER A 5 14.79 -15.54 -4.95
C SER A 5 13.56 -14.61 -4.82
N GLU A 6 12.78 -14.40 -5.87
CA GLU A 6 11.72 -13.37 -5.89
C GLU A 6 10.32 -13.80 -5.37
N LEU A 7 10.09 -15.06 -5.01
CA LEU A 7 8.73 -15.54 -4.68
C LEU A 7 8.36 -15.56 -3.18
N ARG A 8 9.28 -15.23 -2.27
CA ARG A 8 9.01 -15.34 -0.82
C ARG A 8 8.28 -14.14 -0.19
N ASN A 9 8.12 -13.03 -0.92
CA ASN A 9 7.60 -11.78 -0.36
C ASN A 9 6.08 -11.56 -0.53
N ASN A 10 5.38 -12.41 -1.30
CA ASN A 10 3.94 -12.28 -1.51
C ASN A 10 3.09 -12.66 -0.28
N GLY A 11 3.59 -13.56 0.58
CA GLY A 11 2.85 -14.01 1.76
C GLY A 11 2.65 -12.94 2.84
N HIS A 12 3.51 -11.91 2.89
CA HIS A 12 3.36 -10.82 3.85
C HIS A 12 2.25 -9.85 3.44
N ILE A 13 2.12 -9.53 2.15
CA ILE A 13 1.08 -8.63 1.65
C ILE A 13 -0.32 -9.25 1.85
N GLU A 14 -0.48 -10.53 1.53
CA GLU A 14 -1.72 -11.28 1.80
C GLU A 14 -2.07 -11.30 3.29
N LYS A 15 -1.09 -11.51 4.18
CA LYS A 15 -1.30 -11.47 5.63
C LYS A 15 -1.66 -10.07 6.15
N CYS A 16 -1.01 -9.01 5.66
CA CYS A 16 -1.35 -7.62 5.99
C CYS A 16 -2.75 -7.24 5.52
N TYR A 17 -3.15 -7.68 4.33
CA TYR A 17 -4.49 -7.48 3.80
C TYR A 17 -5.54 -8.22 4.64
N SER A 18 -5.28 -9.48 4.98
CA SER A 18 -6.18 -10.32 5.78
C SER A 18 -6.37 -9.76 7.21
N LYS A 19 -5.30 -9.26 7.85
CA LYS A 19 -5.33 -8.67 9.19
C LYS A 19 -6.18 -7.40 9.30
N HIS A 20 -6.28 -6.64 8.21
CA HIS A 20 -6.97 -5.35 8.20
C HIS A 20 -8.33 -5.39 7.50
N LYS A 21 -8.78 -6.55 6.99
CA LYS A 21 -10.03 -6.71 6.22
C LYS A 21 -11.27 -6.09 6.89
N ASP A 22 -11.37 -6.22 8.22
CA ASP A 22 -12.51 -5.71 8.99
C ASP A 22 -12.40 -4.22 9.36
N LYS A 23 -11.16 -3.68 9.50
CA LYS A 23 -10.95 -2.22 9.66
C LYS A 23 -11.08 -1.48 8.33
N ILE A 24 -10.88 -2.19 7.22
CA ILE A 24 -10.96 -1.71 5.84
C ILE A 24 -12.41 -1.33 5.47
N SER A 25 -13.43 -2.05 5.96
CA SER A 25 -14.84 -1.74 5.71
C SER A 25 -15.30 -0.42 6.33
N ASP A 26 -14.76 -0.03 7.48
CA ASP A 26 -15.14 1.22 8.17
C ASP A 26 -14.53 2.46 7.49
N ILE A 27 -13.36 2.32 6.88
CA ILE A 27 -12.65 3.43 6.21
C ILE A 27 -13.28 3.81 4.87
N SER A 28 -14.09 2.93 4.27
CA SER A 28 -14.88 3.18 3.06
C SER A 28 -15.93 4.29 3.24
N THR A 29 -16.36 4.53 4.48
CA THR A 29 -17.47 5.44 4.81
C THR A 29 -16.99 6.89 4.99
N THR A 30 -15.68 7.11 5.18
CA THR A 30 -15.13 8.46 5.32
C THR A 30 -14.91 9.10 3.94
N ARG A 31 -15.81 10.04 3.61
CA ARG A 31 -15.87 10.90 2.40
C ARG A 31 -14.58 10.92 1.54
N GLY A 32 -14.68 10.39 0.32
CA GLY A 32 -13.79 10.75 -0.80
C GLY A 32 -12.72 9.73 -1.23
N TYR A 33 -12.53 8.61 -0.54
CA TYR A 33 -11.48 7.65 -0.89
C TYR A 33 -12.05 6.36 -1.50
N GLY A 34 -11.97 6.24 -2.83
CA GLY A 34 -12.43 5.06 -3.57
C GLY A 34 -11.79 3.75 -3.09
N ARG A 35 -12.53 2.63 -3.28
CA ARG A 35 -12.18 1.26 -2.85
C ARG A 35 -10.76 0.82 -3.24
N THR A 36 -10.24 1.30 -4.38
CA THR A 36 -8.89 1.01 -4.89
C THR A 36 -7.77 1.50 -3.97
N SER A 37 -8.00 2.56 -3.20
CA SER A 37 -7.01 3.14 -2.29
C SER A 37 -6.88 2.40 -0.96
N VAL A 38 -7.77 1.44 -0.67
CA VAL A 38 -7.85 0.84 0.67
C VAL A 38 -6.67 -0.09 0.95
N VAL A 39 -6.31 -0.94 0.00
CA VAL A 39 -5.13 -1.82 0.11
C VAL A 39 -3.84 -1.02 0.25
N LEU A 40 -3.68 0.05 -0.55
CA LEU A 40 -2.50 0.92 -0.50
C LEU A 40 -2.38 1.65 0.84
N ARG A 41 -3.51 2.09 1.41
CA ARG A 41 -3.55 2.72 2.73
C ARG A 41 -3.24 1.75 3.86
N ALA A 42 -3.74 0.51 3.80
CA ALA A 42 -3.40 -0.51 4.79
C ALA A 42 -1.89 -0.78 4.81
N TRP A 43 -1.28 -0.95 3.64
CA TRP A 43 0.17 -1.10 3.54
C TRP A 43 0.92 0.11 4.10
N LEU A 44 0.45 1.33 3.80
CA LEU A 44 1.04 2.58 4.30
C LEU A 44 0.95 2.70 5.83
N ALA A 45 -0.14 2.24 6.43
CA ALA A 45 -0.31 2.27 7.89
C ALA A 45 0.68 1.32 8.58
N ASP A 46 0.88 0.12 8.03
CA ASP A 46 1.87 -0.84 8.53
C ASP A 46 3.33 -0.36 8.32
N HIS A 47 3.58 0.51 7.34
CA HIS A 47 4.90 1.02 6.97
C HIS A 47 5.00 2.54 7.11
N ARG A 48 4.38 3.11 8.16
CA ARG A 48 4.32 4.58 8.33
C ARG A 48 5.69 5.20 8.55
N ASP A 49 6.60 4.49 9.21
CA ASP A 49 7.96 4.96 9.51
C ASP A 49 8.89 4.91 8.29
N HIS A 50 8.66 3.95 7.38
CA HIS A 50 9.44 3.80 6.14
C HIS A 50 8.54 3.46 4.93
N PRO A 51 7.78 4.43 4.39
CA PRO A 51 6.76 4.22 3.36
C PRO A 51 7.34 4.10 1.93
N TYR A 52 8.32 3.21 1.75
CA TYR A 52 9.02 2.96 0.51
C TYR A 52 8.87 1.49 0.09
N PRO A 53 7.80 1.15 -0.64
CA PRO A 53 7.60 -0.22 -1.10
C PRO A 53 8.66 -0.60 -2.14
N THR A 54 9.19 -1.82 -2.01
CA THR A 54 10.12 -2.42 -2.98
C THR A 54 9.42 -2.71 -4.31
N ARG A 55 10.20 -3.02 -5.36
CA ARG A 55 9.64 -3.37 -6.68
C ARG A 55 8.65 -4.54 -6.58
N ALA A 56 9.00 -5.59 -5.83
CA ALA A 56 8.12 -6.75 -5.62
C ALA A 56 6.82 -6.37 -4.89
N GLN A 57 6.90 -5.55 -3.84
CA GLN A 57 5.72 -5.07 -3.11
C GLN A 57 4.82 -4.21 -4.00
N LYS A 58 5.39 -3.34 -4.84
CA LYS A 58 4.62 -2.55 -5.81
C LYS A 58 3.88 -3.44 -6.82
N THR A 59 4.52 -4.51 -7.31
CA THR A 59 3.86 -5.49 -8.20
C THR A 59 2.69 -6.18 -7.49
N ALA A 60 2.87 -6.64 -6.26
CA ALA A 60 1.79 -7.27 -5.49
C ALA A 60 0.62 -6.29 -5.24
N LEU A 61 0.92 -5.04 -4.88
CA LEU A 61 -0.09 -3.99 -4.66
C LEU A 61 -0.81 -3.62 -5.96
N ALA A 62 -0.11 -3.58 -7.09
CA ALA A 62 -0.68 -3.34 -8.41
C ALA A 62 -1.71 -4.43 -8.77
N LEU A 63 -1.37 -5.70 -8.56
CA LEU A 63 -2.28 -6.83 -8.77
C LEU A 63 -3.51 -6.76 -7.85
N ALA A 64 -3.30 -6.50 -6.56
CA ALA A 64 -4.39 -6.47 -5.57
C ALA A 64 -5.36 -5.28 -5.77
N THR A 65 -4.89 -4.18 -6.35
CA THR A 65 -5.69 -2.97 -6.58
C THR A 65 -6.19 -2.81 -8.01
N ASN A 66 -5.77 -3.72 -8.90
CA ASN A 66 -5.98 -3.63 -10.34
C ASN A 66 -5.50 -2.29 -10.93
N LEU A 67 -4.36 -1.79 -10.44
CA LEU A 67 -3.70 -0.57 -10.91
C LEU A 67 -2.40 -0.91 -11.63
N SER A 68 -1.97 -0.05 -12.55
CA SER A 68 -0.62 -0.14 -13.09
C SER A 68 0.43 0.16 -12.02
N LEU A 69 1.63 -0.40 -12.19
CA LEU A 69 2.78 -0.17 -11.32
C LEU A 69 3.18 1.32 -11.24
N SER A 70 2.93 2.07 -12.32
CA SER A 70 3.10 3.53 -12.38
C SER A 70 2.09 4.27 -11.51
N GLN A 71 0.81 3.89 -11.56
CA GLN A 71 -0.24 4.45 -10.70
C GLN A 71 0.04 4.18 -9.22
N VAL A 72 0.46 2.95 -8.88
CA VAL A 72 0.88 2.60 -7.51
C VAL A 72 2.06 3.46 -7.06
N SER A 73 3.08 3.64 -7.92
CA SER A 73 4.25 4.47 -7.60
C SER A 73 3.88 5.94 -7.38
N THR A 74 3.02 6.49 -8.23
CA THR A 74 2.50 7.85 -8.12
C THR A 74 1.68 8.03 -6.85
N TRP A 75 0.86 7.02 -6.50
CA TRP A 75 0.07 7.03 -5.27
C TRP A 75 0.97 7.13 -4.04
N PHE A 76 2.02 6.30 -3.95
CA PHE A 76 2.95 6.34 -2.82
C PHE A 76 3.76 7.63 -2.75
N ALA A 77 4.15 8.21 -3.89
CA ALA A 77 4.80 9.51 -3.92
C ALA A 77 3.89 10.61 -3.33
N ASN A 78 2.62 10.63 -3.71
CA ASN A 78 1.64 11.57 -3.18
C ASN A 78 1.31 11.30 -1.71
N ALA A 79 1.19 10.05 -1.31
CA ALA A 79 0.89 9.66 0.07
C ALA A 79 2.01 10.10 1.04
N ARG A 80 3.29 9.92 0.66
CA ARG A 80 4.43 10.41 1.45
C ARG A 80 4.43 11.92 1.63
N ARG A 81 4.11 12.69 0.58
CA ARG A 81 4.00 14.16 0.69
C ARG A 81 2.93 14.57 1.69
N ARG A 82 1.79 13.85 1.71
CA ARG A 82 0.71 14.10 2.68
C ARG A 82 1.14 13.78 4.11
N LEU A 83 1.87 12.67 4.33
CA LEU A 83 2.42 12.33 5.65
C LEU A 83 3.38 13.40 6.18
N LYS A 84 4.30 13.89 5.33
CA LYS A 84 5.24 14.95 5.71
C LYS A 84 4.52 16.24 6.11
N LYS A 85 3.51 16.65 5.34
CA LYS A 85 2.71 17.84 5.66
C LYS A 85 1.99 17.71 7.01
N GLU A 86 1.50 16.53 7.34
CA GLU A 86 0.85 16.28 8.64
C GLU A 86 1.83 16.30 9.81
N THR A 87 3.08 15.87 9.61
CA THR A 87 4.13 15.99 10.64
C THR A 87 4.63 17.41 10.84
N GLU A 88 4.58 18.28 9.82
CA GLU A 88 5.05 19.67 9.88
C GLU A 88 4.01 20.64 10.48
N ILE A 89 2.74 20.25 10.56
CA ILE A 89 1.64 21.08 11.10
C ILE A 89 1.43 20.84 12.62
N ARG A 90 2.13 19.87 13.20
CA ARG A 90 2.05 19.53 14.62
C ARG A 90 3.01 20.32 15.49
#